data_AF-A0A1I2K9U2-F1
#
_entry.id   AF-A0A1I2K9U2-F1
#
_cell.length_a   1.000
_cell.length_b   1.000
_cell.length_c   1.000
_cell.angle_alpha   90.00
_cell.angle_beta   90.00
_cell.angle_gamma   90.00
#
_symmetry.space_group_name_H-M   'P 1'
#
loop_
_entity.id
_entity.type
_entity.pdbx_description
1 polymer ?
#
loop_
_entity_poly.entity_id
_entity_poly.type
_entity_poly.pdbx_seq_one_letter_code
_entity_poly.pdbx_strand_id
1 'polypeptide(L)'
;MKFLNKVDTFLRNLSTFKFIVTITLSMFLCSYILGLLIDIFNIKIAETNPSISQAPLIIEFLAISIIAPLLETFLFQYGAIKILRKINILKNNNLIIILISALIFGLQHCYSLSYVIHTTILGMFLSYAFVVYETKKVSPFWVVCIIHSLRNFISFSIINILKIYNLC
;
A
#
# COMPACT_ATOMS: atom_id res chain seq x y z
N MET A 1 9.18 3.61 -22.02
CA MET A 1 9.10 4.91 -21.28
C MET A 1 7.88 5.77 -21.65
N LYS A 2 7.49 5.92 -22.93
CA LYS A 2 6.33 6.78 -23.31
C LYS A 2 5.01 6.43 -22.60
N PHE A 3 4.72 5.14 -22.39
CA PHE A 3 3.50 4.70 -21.70
C PHE A 3 3.48 5.08 -20.21
N LEU A 4 4.56 4.78 -19.46
CA LEU A 4 4.67 5.13 -18.04
C LEU A 4 4.53 6.65 -17.81
N ASN A 5 5.13 7.45 -18.69
CA ASN A 5 4.99 8.91 -18.61
C ASN A 5 3.54 9.38 -18.87
N LYS A 6 2.81 8.72 -19.78
CA LYS A 6 1.39 9.01 -20.01
C LYS A 6 0.55 8.67 -18.78
N VAL A 7 0.79 7.52 -18.16
CA VAL A 7 0.10 7.10 -16.93
C VAL A 7 0.39 8.06 -15.79
N ASP A 8 1.65 8.41 -15.56
CA ASP A 8 2.03 9.39 -14.52
C ASP A 8 1.37 10.75 -14.75
N THR A 9 1.41 11.25 -15.99
CA THR A 9 0.76 12.52 -16.35
C THR A 9 -0.75 12.46 -16.11
N PHE A 10 -1.42 11.38 -16.52
CA PHE A 10 -2.84 11.16 -16.28
C PHE A 10 -3.17 11.19 -14.78
N LEU A 11 -2.45 10.40 -13.97
CA LEU A 11 -2.67 10.31 -12.52
C LEU A 11 -2.42 11.65 -11.82
N ARG A 12 -1.37 12.39 -12.20
CA ARG A 12 -1.08 13.72 -11.65
C ARG A 12 -2.20 14.72 -11.91
N ASN A 13 -2.89 14.61 -13.04
CA ASN A 13 -3.98 15.50 -13.41
C ASN A 13 -5.33 15.18 -12.75
N LEU A 14 -5.45 14.05 -12.04
CA LEU A 14 -6.66 13.71 -11.30
C LEU A 14 -6.87 14.65 -10.10
N SER A 15 -8.14 14.96 -9.81
CA SER A 15 -8.54 15.55 -8.54
C SER A 15 -8.20 14.60 -7.39
N THR A 16 -8.07 15.12 -6.17
CA THR A 16 -7.63 14.29 -5.04
C THR A 16 -8.54 13.10 -4.77
N PHE A 17 -9.85 13.32 -4.81
CA PHE A 17 -10.83 12.25 -4.69
C PHE A 17 -10.66 11.17 -5.77
N LYS A 18 -10.60 11.56 -7.05
CA LYS A 18 -10.44 10.62 -8.17
C LYS A 18 -9.13 9.85 -8.06
N PHE A 19 -8.04 10.53 -7.68
CA PHE A 19 -6.74 9.90 -7.48
C PHE A 19 -6.79 8.81 -6.39
N ILE A 20 -7.37 9.12 -5.23
CA ILE A 20 -7.51 8.16 -4.12
C ILE A 20 -8.26 6.91 -4.60
N VAL A 21 -9.42 7.10 -5.22
CA VAL A 21 -10.23 5.99 -5.76
C VAL A 21 -9.45 5.18 -6.78
N THR A 22 -8.79 5.84 -7.74
CA THR A 22 -8.00 5.15 -8.78
C THR A 22 -6.86 4.33 -8.20
N ILE A 23 -6.09 4.88 -7.25
CA ILE A 23 -4.98 4.14 -6.62
C ILE A 23 -5.52 2.96 -5.81
N THR A 24 -6.54 3.16 -4.98
CA THR A 24 -7.14 2.08 -4.18
C THR A 24 -7.65 0.94 -5.06
N LEU A 25 -8.39 1.23 -6.13
CA LEU A 25 -8.87 0.19 -7.06
C LEU A 25 -7.71 -0.52 -7.78
N SER A 26 -6.67 0.22 -8.17
CA SER A 26 -5.48 -0.36 -8.80
C SER A 26 -4.73 -1.32 -7.87
N MET A 27 -4.68 -1.02 -6.56
CA MET A 27 -4.09 -1.91 -5.57
C MET A 27 -4.87 -3.24 -5.44
N PHE A 28 -6.20 -3.21 -5.51
CA PHE A 28 -7.02 -4.42 -5.52
C PHE A 28 -6.84 -5.23 -6.79
N LEU A 29 -6.88 -4.58 -7.97
CA LEU A 29 -6.63 -5.25 -9.24
C LEU A 29 -5.24 -5.90 -9.27
N CYS A 30 -4.22 -5.19 -8.79
CA CYS A 30 -2.86 -5.72 -8.68
C CYS A 30 -2.79 -6.92 -7.72
N SER A 31 -3.43 -6.83 -6.55
CA SER A 31 -3.49 -7.94 -5.59
C SER A 31 -4.17 -9.18 -6.19
N TYR A 32 -5.25 -8.99 -6.94
CA TYR A 32 -5.95 -10.07 -7.63
C TYR A 32 -5.06 -10.76 -8.68
N ILE A 33 -4.38 -9.98 -9.53
CA ILE A 33 -3.43 -10.51 -10.53
C ILE A 33 -2.30 -11.28 -9.84
N LEU A 34 -1.74 -10.75 -8.75
CA LEU A 34 -0.69 -11.44 -8.00
C LEU A 34 -1.19 -12.75 -7.38
N GLY A 35 -2.44 -12.79 -6.89
CA GLY A 35 -3.08 -14.02 -6.42
C GLY A 35 -3.16 -15.09 -7.51
N LEU A 36 -3.65 -14.72 -8.70
CA LEU A 36 -3.69 -15.65 -9.85
C LEU A 36 -2.30 -16.18 -10.22
N LEU A 37 -1.26 -15.35 -10.16
CA LEU A 37 0.11 -15.80 -10.44
C LEU A 37 0.60 -16.78 -9.37
N ILE A 38 0.32 -16.52 -8.10
CA ILE A 38 0.66 -17.44 -7.01
C ILE A 38 0.02 -18.81 -7.24
N ASP A 39 -1.25 -18.85 -7.64
CA ASP A 39 -1.98 -20.09 -7.92
C ASP A 39 -1.40 -20.82 -9.14
N ILE A 40 -1.14 -20.11 -10.24
CA ILE A 40 -0.56 -20.67 -11.47
C ILE A 40 0.81 -21.30 -11.21
N PHE A 41 1.63 -20.67 -10.37
CA PHE A 41 2.97 -21.16 -10.02
C PHE A 41 3.00 -22.08 -8.80
N ASN A 42 1.83 -22.39 -8.21
CA ASN A 42 1.69 -23.22 -7.02
C ASN A 42 2.63 -22.79 -5.87
N ILE A 43 2.76 -21.48 -5.66
CA ILE A 43 3.63 -20.91 -4.64
C ILE A 43 2.94 -21.07 -3.29
N LYS A 44 3.59 -21.77 -2.35
CA LYS A 44 3.07 -21.90 -0.98
C LYS A 44 2.99 -20.53 -0.31
N ILE A 45 1.78 -20.12 0.05
CA ILE A 45 1.54 -18.95 0.90
C ILE A 45 1.63 -19.43 2.35
N ALA A 46 2.52 -18.83 3.15
CA ALA A 46 2.48 -19.06 4.59
C ALA A 46 1.19 -18.45 5.14
N GLU A 47 0.52 -19.15 6.06
CA GLU A 47 -0.64 -18.59 6.75
C GLU A 47 -0.25 -17.26 7.39
N THR A 48 -0.80 -16.17 6.88
CA THR A 48 -0.76 -14.90 7.57
C THR A 48 -1.78 -15.03 8.70
N ASN A 49 -1.32 -15.40 9.88
CA ASN A 49 -2.08 -15.19 11.11
C ASN A 49 -1.83 -13.74 11.53
N PRO A 50 -2.71 -12.76 11.23
CA PRO A 50 -2.76 -11.60 12.09
C PRO A 50 -3.31 -12.13 13.41
N SER A 51 -2.40 -12.44 14.35
CA SER A 51 -2.73 -12.77 15.72
C SER A 51 -3.31 -11.51 16.39
N ILE A 52 -4.54 -11.20 16.03
CA ILE A 52 -5.49 -10.40 16.83
C ILE A 52 -6.77 -11.22 17.00
N SER A 53 -6.75 -12.54 16.73
CA SER A 53 -7.92 -13.44 16.69
C SER A 53 -8.72 -13.60 18.00
N GLN A 54 -8.41 -12.80 19.02
CA GLN A 54 -9.10 -12.76 20.32
C GLN A 54 -9.55 -11.34 20.71
N ALA A 55 -9.23 -10.29 19.94
CA ALA A 55 -9.69 -8.94 20.28
C ALA A 55 -11.13 -8.71 19.80
N PRO A 56 -11.88 -7.80 20.43
CA PRO A 56 -13.17 -7.36 19.90
C PRO A 56 -13.03 -6.80 18.48
N LEU A 57 -14.01 -7.07 17.62
CA LEU A 57 -14.03 -6.63 16.22
C LEU A 57 -13.72 -5.14 16.04
N ILE A 58 -14.21 -4.29 16.96
CA ILE A 58 -13.95 -2.85 16.94
C ILE A 58 -12.46 -2.53 17.15
N ILE A 59 -11.77 -3.28 18.00
CA ILE A 59 -10.33 -3.11 18.25
C ILE A 59 -9.53 -3.54 17.01
N GLU A 60 -9.89 -4.68 16.40
CA GLU A 60 -9.27 -5.11 15.14
C GLU A 60 -9.46 -4.07 14.03
N PHE A 61 -10.68 -3.55 13.88
CA PHE A 61 -10.99 -2.51 12.90
C PHE A 61 -10.11 -1.27 13.12
N LEU A 62 -10.06 -0.74 14.34
CA LEU A 62 -9.25 0.44 14.67
C LEU A 62 -7.76 0.17 14.44
N ALA A 63 -7.26 -0.99 14.85
CA ALA A 63 -5.86 -1.37 14.66
C ALA A 63 -5.49 -1.45 13.17
N ILE A 64 -6.24 -2.24 12.39
CA ILE A 64 -5.92 -2.57 10.99
C ILE A 64 -6.22 -1.42 10.04
N SER A 65 -7.32 -0.69 10.28
CA SER A 65 -7.85 0.29 9.32
C SER A 65 -7.47 1.73 9.65
N ILE A 66 -6.99 2.02 10.86
CA ILE A 66 -6.68 3.38 11.30
C ILE A 66 -5.27 3.49 11.87
N ILE A 67 -4.98 2.77 12.97
CA ILE A 67 -3.73 2.93 13.72
C ILE A 67 -2.53 2.45 12.89
N ALA A 68 -2.58 1.24 12.34
CA ALA A 68 -1.50 0.70 11.51
C ALA A 68 -1.25 1.58 10.27
N PRO A 69 -2.25 1.94 9.45
CA PRO A 69 -2.06 2.87 8.33
C PRO A 69 -1.42 4.20 8.72
N LEU A 70 -1.79 4.80 9.87
CA LEU A 70 -1.19 6.05 10.35
C LEU A 70 0.31 5.88 10.65
N LEU A 71 0.65 4.87 11.46
CA LEU A 71 2.03 4.61 11.87
C LEU A 71 2.90 4.20 10.68
N GLU A 72 2.40 3.29 9.85
CA GLU A 72 3.12 2.78 8.69
C GLU A 72 3.33 3.87 7.64
N THR A 73 2.31 4.68 7.35
CA THR A 73 2.46 5.82 6.42
C THR A 73 3.47 6.83 6.95
N PHE A 74 3.49 7.06 8.26
CA PHE A 74 4.44 7.98 8.88
C PHE A 74 5.88 7.46 8.76
N LEU A 75 6.11 6.18 9.02
CA LEU A 75 7.45 5.60 9.02
C LEU A 75 7.96 5.35 7.59
N PHE A 76 7.17 4.67 6.77
CA PHE A 76 7.67 4.07 5.53
C PHE A 76 7.44 4.93 4.29
N GLN A 77 6.40 5.76 4.26
CA GLN A 77 6.23 6.74 3.19
C GLN A 77 6.82 8.08 3.61
N TYR A 78 6.31 8.72 4.68
CA TYR A 78 6.81 10.03 5.08
C TYR A 78 8.28 9.99 5.53
N GLY A 79 8.61 9.18 6.54
CA GLY A 79 9.94 9.09 7.12
C GLY A 79 10.99 8.66 6.11
N ALA A 80 10.81 7.49 5.50
CA ALA A 80 11.77 6.96 4.53
C ALA A 80 11.96 7.91 3.33
N ILE A 81 10.89 8.43 2.72
CA ILE A 81 11.02 9.33 1.55
C ILE A 81 11.73 10.62 1.95
N LYS A 82 11.37 11.24 3.08
CA LYS A 82 12.05 12.48 3.53
C LYS A 82 13.52 12.27 3.86
N ILE A 83 13.90 11.11 4.41
CA ILE A 83 15.31 10.76 4.62
C ILE A 83 16.03 10.60 3.28
N LEU A 84 15.46 9.84 2.34
CA LEU A 84 16.07 9.62 1.02
C LEU A 84 16.20 10.92 0.22
N ARG A 85 15.25 11.85 0.35
CA ARG A 85 15.32 13.19 -0.25
C ARG A 85 16.49 14.04 0.27
N LYS A 86 17.05 13.75 1.44
CA LYS A 86 18.24 14.44 1.98
C LYS A 86 19.55 13.90 1.38
N ILE A 87 19.52 12.75 0.71
CA ILE A 87 20.71 12.14 0.11
C ILE A 87 20.94 12.74 -1.29
N ASN A 88 22.06 13.43 -1.50
CA ASN A 88 22.33 14.21 -2.71
C ASN A 88 22.18 13.45 -4.03
N ILE A 89 22.61 12.18 -4.06
CA ILE A 89 22.53 11.32 -5.25
C ILE A 89 21.10 10.79 -5.51
N LEU A 90 20.24 10.77 -4.49
CA LEU A 90 18.88 10.21 -4.57
C LEU A 90 17.80 11.27 -4.69
N LYS A 91 18.04 12.49 -4.19
CA LYS A 91 17.00 13.52 -3.97
C LYS A 91 16.13 13.83 -5.18
N ASN A 92 16.65 13.69 -6.39
CA ASN A 92 15.93 13.96 -7.64
C ASN A 92 15.45 12.68 -8.35
N ASN A 93 15.83 11.49 -7.87
CA ASN A 93 15.47 10.22 -8.48
C ASN A 93 14.23 9.62 -7.82
N ASN A 94 13.06 10.09 -8.26
CA ASN A 94 11.76 9.65 -7.77
C ASN A 94 11.58 8.13 -7.84
N LEU A 95 12.01 7.49 -8.93
CA LEU A 95 11.86 6.05 -9.11
C LEU A 95 12.63 5.28 -8.04
N ILE A 96 13.90 5.60 -7.82
CA ILE A 96 14.71 4.92 -6.79
C ILE A 96 14.14 5.15 -5.40
N ILE A 97 13.69 6.38 -5.10
CA ILE A 97 13.07 6.71 -3.81
C ILE A 97 11.82 5.84 -3.56
N ILE A 98 10.95 5.72 -4.57
CA ILE A 98 9.74 4.89 -4.49
C ILE A 98 10.11 3.43 -4.25
N LEU A 99 11.08 2.90 -5.02
CA LEU A 99 11.51 1.51 -4.90
C LEU A 99 12.10 1.19 -3.52
N ILE A 100 12.97 2.06 -2.98
CA ILE A 100 13.58 1.84 -1.67
C ILE A 100 12.54 1.94 -0.55
N SER A 101 11.69 2.98 -0.57
CA SER A 101 10.62 3.14 0.42
C SER A 101 9.64 1.96 0.41
N ALA A 102 9.24 1.50 -0.77
CA ALA A 102 8.38 0.33 -0.94
C ALA A 102 9.03 -0.98 -0.46
N LEU A 103 10.33 -1.16 -0.73
CA LEU A 103 11.07 -2.33 -0.26
C LEU A 103 11.18 -2.35 1.26
N ILE A 104 11.49 -1.22 1.90
CA ILE A 104 11.54 -1.11 3.36
C ILE A 104 10.17 -1.45 3.95
N PHE A 105 9.07 -0.95 3.35
CA PHE A 105 7.71 -1.28 3.77
C PHE A 105 7.43 -2.80 3.70
N GLY A 106 7.74 -3.44 2.56
CA GLY A 106 7.51 -4.88 2.41
C GLY A 106 8.40 -5.74 3.30
N LEU A 107 9.63 -5.33 3.57
CA LEU A 107 10.55 -6.04 4.47
C LEU A 107 10.13 -6.03 5.94
N GLN A 108 9.15 -5.22 6.34
CA GLN A 108 8.57 -5.30 7.69
C GLN A 108 7.49 -6.38 7.79
N HIS A 109 7.07 -6.95 6.66
CA HIS A 109 5.98 -7.92 6.55
C HIS A 109 6.54 -9.35 6.32
N CYS A 110 7.45 -9.79 7.19
CA CYS A 110 8.19 -11.06 7.04
C CYS A 110 7.41 -12.33 7.40
N TYR A 111 6.20 -12.50 6.85
CA TYR A 111 5.42 -13.74 7.00
C TYR A 111 5.85 -14.81 5.98
N SER A 112 6.13 -14.39 4.76
CA SER A 112 6.65 -15.22 3.68
C SER A 112 7.29 -14.36 2.61
N LEU A 113 8.13 -14.96 1.76
CA LEU A 113 8.71 -14.22 0.63
C LEU A 113 7.63 -13.71 -0.33
N SER A 114 6.59 -14.49 -0.59
CA SER A 114 5.47 -14.07 -1.45
C SER A 114 4.72 -12.88 -0.86
N TYR A 115 4.54 -12.85 0.46
CA TYR A 115 3.90 -11.74 1.16
C TYR A 115 4.79 -10.48 1.20
N VAL A 116 6.11 -10.62 1.38
CA VAL A 116 7.06 -9.51 1.26
C VAL A 116 7.03 -8.92 -0.15
N ILE A 117 6.99 -9.75 -1.20
CA ILE A 117 6.89 -9.29 -2.59
C ILE A 117 5.56 -8.56 -2.81
N HIS A 118 4.45 -9.15 -2.38
CA HIS A 118 3.12 -8.55 -2.49
C HIS A 118 3.03 -7.18 -1.80
N THR A 119 3.44 -7.11 -0.53
CA THR A 119 3.44 -5.87 0.26
C THR A 119 4.43 -4.84 -0.28
N THR A 120 5.59 -5.26 -0.82
CA THR A 120 6.50 -4.35 -1.53
C THR A 120 5.82 -3.72 -2.75
N ILE A 121 5.11 -4.49 -3.57
CA ILE A 121 4.39 -3.96 -4.74
C ILE A 121 3.29 -2.98 -4.30
N LEU A 122 2.52 -3.30 -3.26
CA LEU A 122 1.54 -2.36 -2.68
C LEU A 122 2.22 -1.10 -2.12
N GLY A 123 3.38 -1.25 -1.47
CA GLY A 123 4.22 -0.15 -1.02
C GLY A 123 4.62 0.79 -2.15
N MET A 124 4.83 0.28 -3.38
CA MET A 124 5.13 1.13 -4.54
C MET A 124 3.96 2.07 -4.86
N PHE A 125 2.70 1.62 -4.76
CA PHE A 125 1.54 2.49 -4.95
C PHE A 125 1.47 3.61 -3.90
N LEU A 126 1.71 3.27 -2.63
CA LEU A 126 1.69 4.23 -1.52
C LEU A 126 2.83 5.25 -1.65
N SER A 127 4.04 4.79 -1.94
CA SER A 127 5.22 5.66 -2.10
C SER A 127 5.12 6.52 -3.38
N TYR A 128 4.55 5.98 -4.47
CA TYR A 128 4.22 6.76 -5.66
C TYR A 128 3.22 7.87 -5.34
N ALA A 129 2.12 7.54 -4.66
CA ALA A 129 1.13 8.51 -4.23
C ALA A 129 1.75 9.62 -3.37
N PHE A 130 2.65 9.28 -2.46
CA PHE A 130 3.39 10.26 -1.67
C PHE A 130 4.17 11.23 -2.58
N VAL A 131 4.99 10.70 -3.50
CA VAL A 131 5.82 11.50 -4.41
C VAL A 131 4.99 12.39 -5.34
N VAL A 132 3.84 11.92 -5.83
CA VAL A 132 2.92 12.75 -6.61
C VAL A 132 2.45 13.96 -5.80
N TYR A 133 2.05 13.72 -4.55
CA TYR A 133 1.52 14.77 -3.69
C TYR A 133 2.58 15.69 -3.09
N GLU A 134 3.86 15.31 -3.06
CA GLU A 134 4.94 16.24 -2.68
C GLU A 134 4.93 17.52 -3.54
N THR A 135 4.40 17.44 -4.76
CA THR A 135 4.27 18.56 -5.70
C THR A 135 2.90 19.22 -5.72
N LYS A 136 1.91 18.67 -5.01
CA LYS A 136 0.54 19.22 -4.93
C LYS A 136 0.37 20.06 -3.66
N LYS A 137 -0.63 20.96 -3.66
CA LYS A 137 -0.97 21.80 -2.49
C LYS A 137 -1.68 21.05 -1.34
N VAL A 138 -1.79 19.72 -1.43
CA VAL A 138 -2.48 18.85 -0.46
C VAL A 138 -1.45 17.98 0.24
N SER A 139 -1.63 17.75 1.53
CA SER A 139 -0.69 16.94 2.33
C SER A 139 -0.48 15.54 1.73
N PRO A 140 0.77 15.16 1.37
CA PRO A 140 1.08 13.81 0.89
C PRO A 140 0.76 12.74 1.93
N PHE A 141 1.06 13.03 3.20
CA PHE A 141 0.83 12.11 4.31
C PHE A 141 -0.64 11.72 4.41
N TRP A 142 -1.55 12.70 4.44
CA TRP A 142 -2.98 12.42 4.62
C TRP A 142 -3.58 11.69 3.43
N VAL A 143 -3.17 12.03 2.21
CA VAL A 143 -3.67 11.34 1.01
C VAL A 143 -3.26 9.86 1.00
N VAL A 144 -1.99 9.58 1.30
CA VAL A 144 -1.48 8.21 1.37
C VAL A 144 -2.13 7.43 2.52
N CYS A 145 -2.25 8.06 3.69
CA CYS A 145 -2.89 7.44 4.85
C CYS A 145 -4.35 7.08 4.56
N ILE A 146 -5.10 7.94 3.85
CA ILE A 146 -6.47 7.65 3.44
C ILE A 146 -6.51 6.47 2.45
N ILE A 147 -5.65 6.46 1.42
CA ILE A 147 -5.56 5.34 0.47
C ILE A 147 -5.29 4.02 1.22
N HIS A 148 -4.33 4.04 2.14
CA HIS A 148 -3.94 2.87 2.93
C HIS A 148 -5.07 2.41 3.86
N SER A 149 -5.68 3.34 4.59
CA SER A 149 -6.81 3.08 5.49
C SER A 149 -8.01 2.51 4.74
N LEU A 150 -8.36 3.08 3.57
CA LEU A 150 -9.45 2.59 2.72
C LEU A 150 -9.18 1.17 2.23
N ARG A 151 -7.96 0.88 1.76
CA ARG A 151 -7.58 -0.46 1.31
C ARG A 151 -7.73 -1.47 2.45
N ASN A 152 -7.22 -1.14 3.64
CA ASN A 152 -7.28 -2.04 4.79
C ASN A 152 -8.70 -2.22 5.31
N PHE A 153 -9.50 -1.15 5.35
CA PHE A 153 -10.90 -1.22 5.72
C PHE A 153 -11.71 -2.12 4.78
N ILE A 154 -11.52 -1.98 3.46
CA ILE A 154 -12.22 -2.81 2.47
C ILE A 154 -11.80 -4.28 2.63
N SER A 155 -10.50 -4.57 2.75
CA SER A 155 -10.02 -5.93 2.99
C SER A 155 -10.56 -6.52 4.29
N PHE A 156 -10.52 -5.76 5.39
CA PHE A 156 -11.08 -6.15 6.68
C PHE A 156 -12.58 -6.47 6.57
N SER A 157 -13.34 -5.62 5.87
CA SER A 157 -14.78 -5.82 5.68
C SER A 157 -15.08 -7.07 4.87
N ILE A 158 -14.36 -7.29 3.75
CA ILE A 158 -14.53 -8.48 2.91
C ILE A 158 -14.26 -9.74 3.72
N ILE A 159 -13.14 -9.80 4.45
CA ILE A 159 -12.77 -10.97 5.26
C ILE A 159 -13.83 -11.27 6.31
N ASN A 160 -14.30 -10.25 7.04
CA ASN A 160 -15.30 -10.46 8.09
C ASN A 160 -16.68 -10.83 7.52
N ILE A 161 -17.07 -10.30 6.36
CA ILE A 161 -18.28 -10.73 5.65
C ILE A 161 -18.18 -12.20 5.26
N LEU A 162 -17.06 -12.62 4.67
CA LEU A 162 -16.86 -14.02 4.25
C LEU A 162 -16.91 -14.99 5.44
N LYS A 163 -16.32 -14.60 6.59
CA LYS A 163 -16.42 -15.36 7.85
C LYS A 163 -17.86 -15.53 8.33
N ILE A 164 -18.68 -14.47 8.27
CA ILE A 164 -20.11 -14.54 8.64
C ILE A 164 -20.87 -15.57 7.80
N TYR A 165 -20.51 -15.71 6.52
CA TYR A 165 -21.12 -16.67 5.61
C TYR A 165 -20.43 -18.05 5.57
N ASN A 166 -19.45 -18.32 6.43
CA ASN A 166 -18.65 -19.55 6.44
C ASN A 166 -17.99 -19.88 5.08
N LEU A 167 -17.59 -18.85 4.32
CA LEU A 167 -16.92 -18.99 3.03
C LEU A 167 -15.38 -18.99 3.16
N CYS A 168 -14.85 -18.66 4.34
CA CYS A 168 -13.45 -18.71 4.76
C CYS A 168 -13.38 -18.79 6.29
#